data_AF-A0A9N9PRL2-F1
#
_entry.id   AF-A0A9N9PRL2-F1
#
_cell.length_a   1.000
_cell.length_b   1.000
_cell.length_c   1.000
_cell.angle_alpha   90.00
_cell.angle_beta   90.00
_cell.angle_gamma   90.00
#
_symmetry.space_group_name_H-M   'P 1'
#
loop_
_entity.id
_entity.type
_entity.pdbx_description
1 polymer ?
#
loop_
_entity_poly.entity_id
_entity_poly.type
_entity_poly.pdbx_seq_one_letter_code
_entity_poly.pdbx_strand_id
1 'polypeptide(L)'
;MANPTSTLHLRPATKADVPSLVGLWYACFFQYGTIARLFPDTEAVRNWYSDGFELCIEGKGENGVSIMVGVESLDGGEKEEVVSYVKYMTEPPTHIRKWQETWGIIPPNSGLDEQAIEDDFFAPMARQHAIVMKGIEHLCMSPRFPIAPFL
;
A
#
# COMPACT_ATOMS: atom_id res chain seq x y z
N MET A 1 -27.14 27.61 3.32
CA MET A 1 -26.76 26.18 3.28
C MET A 1 -25.36 26.10 3.83
N ALA A 2 -25.17 25.48 5.00
CA ALA A 2 -23.84 25.31 5.56
C ALA A 2 -23.06 24.37 4.62
N ASN A 3 -21.85 24.77 4.21
CA ASN A 3 -20.93 23.83 3.56
C ASN A 3 -20.69 22.69 4.56
N PRO A 4 -20.82 21.42 4.17
CA PRO A 4 -20.34 20.34 5.01
C PRO A 4 -18.83 20.55 5.16
N THR A 5 -18.41 20.98 6.35
CA THR A 5 -17.00 21.06 6.71
C THR A 5 -16.49 19.63 6.70
N SER A 6 -15.85 19.21 5.61
CA SER A 6 -15.19 17.91 5.56
C SER A 6 -14.17 17.86 6.71
N THR A 7 -14.32 16.84 7.55
CA THR A 7 -13.48 16.56 8.73
C THR A 7 -12.31 15.64 8.37
N LEU A 8 -12.01 15.53 7.06
CA LEU A 8 -10.93 14.69 6.55
C LEU A 8 -9.60 15.11 7.16
N HIS A 9 -8.94 14.18 7.85
CA HIS A 9 -7.62 14.37 8.41
C HIS A 9 -6.72 13.16 8.13
N LEU A 10 -5.40 13.39 8.18
CA LEU A 10 -4.40 12.35 7.91
C LEU A 10 -3.76 11.91 9.22
N ARG A 11 -3.56 10.61 9.39
CA ARG A 11 -2.78 10.05 10.50
C ARG A 11 -2.00 8.80 10.09
N PRO A 12 -0.96 8.40 10.84
CA PRO A 12 -0.35 7.09 10.64
C PRO A 12 -1.40 5.97 10.77
N ALA A 13 -1.27 4.95 9.93
CA ALA A 13 -2.11 3.77 10.03
C ALA A 13 -1.78 2.99 11.32
N THR A 14 -2.81 2.39 11.89
CA THR A 14 -2.74 1.48 13.04
C THR A 14 -3.23 0.10 12.61
N LYS A 15 -2.97 -0.93 13.42
CA LYS A 15 -3.49 -2.28 13.14
C LYS A 15 -5.01 -2.35 13.02
N ALA A 16 -5.73 -1.48 13.72
CA ALA A 16 -7.19 -1.41 13.64
C ALA A 16 -7.69 -0.98 12.25
N ASP A 17 -6.85 -0.30 11.46
CA ASP A 17 -7.21 0.16 10.12
C ASP A 17 -7.06 -0.92 9.04
N VAL A 18 -6.37 -2.03 9.33
CA VAL A 18 -6.03 -3.08 8.35
C VAL A 18 -7.26 -3.62 7.59
N PRO A 19 -8.40 -3.94 8.23
CA PRO A 19 -9.58 -4.38 7.50
C PRO A 19 -10.05 -3.35 6.45
N SER A 20 -10.00 -2.06 6.79
CA SER A 20 -10.36 -0.97 5.89
C SER A 20 -9.34 -0.79 4.77
N LEU A 21 -8.04 -0.95 5.04
CA LEU A 21 -6.99 -0.91 4.02
C LEU A 21 -7.18 -1.99 2.95
N VAL A 22 -7.46 -3.22 3.38
CA VAL A 22 -7.77 -4.34 2.47
C VAL A 22 -9.04 -4.06 1.69
N GLY A 23 -10.10 -3.59 2.36
CA GLY A 23 -11.36 -3.20 1.73
C GLY A 23 -11.17 -2.14 0.63
N LEU A 24 -10.41 -1.08 0.94
CA LEU A 24 -10.09 -0.01 0.00
C LEU A 24 -9.28 -0.51 -1.19
N TRP A 25 -8.29 -1.39 -0.97
CA TRP A 25 -7.51 -1.96 -2.08
C TRP A 25 -8.42 -2.67 -3.10
N TYR A 26 -9.33 -3.53 -2.62
CA TYR A 26 -10.30 -4.19 -3.50
C TYR A 26 -11.28 -3.20 -4.14
N ALA A 27 -11.80 -2.24 -3.38
CA ALA A 27 -12.71 -1.23 -3.94
C ALA A 27 -12.05 -0.41 -5.07
N CYS A 28 -10.77 -0.09 -4.96
CA CYS A 28 -10.05 0.71 -5.96
C CYS A 28 -9.61 -0.10 -7.20
N PHE A 29 -9.15 -1.34 -7.01
CA PHE A 29 -8.44 -2.06 -8.06
C PHE A 29 -9.19 -3.28 -8.61
N PHE A 30 -10.17 -3.84 -7.90
CA PHE A 30 -10.84 -5.07 -8.32
C PHE A 30 -11.71 -4.91 -9.57
N GLN A 31 -12.11 -3.67 -9.88
CA GLN A 31 -12.81 -3.33 -11.12
C GLN A 31 -11.99 -3.58 -12.40
N TYR A 32 -10.68 -3.80 -12.29
CA TYR A 32 -9.82 -4.14 -13.42
C TYR A 32 -9.69 -5.66 -13.55
N GLY A 33 -10.14 -6.22 -14.68
CA GLY A 33 -10.18 -7.68 -14.90
C GLY A 33 -8.83 -8.39 -14.71
N THR A 34 -7.71 -7.74 -15.06
CA THR A 34 -6.37 -8.27 -14.80
C THR A 34 -6.09 -8.37 -13.31
N ILE A 35 -6.45 -7.35 -12.51
CA ILE A 35 -6.26 -7.38 -11.06
C ILE A 35 -7.16 -8.44 -10.42
N ALA A 36 -8.43 -8.49 -10.79
CA ALA A 36 -9.37 -9.47 -10.24
C ALA A 36 -8.94 -10.92 -10.53
N ARG A 37 -8.29 -11.17 -11.68
CA ARG A 37 -7.72 -12.47 -12.02
C ARG A 37 -6.47 -12.79 -11.19
N LEU A 38 -5.54 -11.83 -11.08
CA LEU A 38 -4.25 -12.05 -10.43
C LEU A 38 -4.36 -12.06 -8.89
N PHE A 39 -5.31 -11.31 -8.35
CA PHE A 39 -5.55 -11.14 -6.93
C PHE A 39 -7.06 -11.33 -6.66
N PRO A 40 -7.56 -12.57 -6.71
CA PRO A 40 -8.97 -12.85 -6.51
C PRO A 40 -9.38 -12.51 -5.09
N ASP A 41 -10.61 -12.00 -4.94
CA ASP A 41 -11.16 -11.57 -3.66
C ASP A 41 -11.61 -12.78 -2.80
N THR A 42 -10.62 -13.53 -2.31
CA THR A 42 -10.82 -14.67 -1.41
C THR A 42 -10.32 -14.34 0.00
N GLU A 43 -10.82 -15.06 1.00
CA GLU A 43 -10.37 -14.90 2.39
C GLU A 43 -8.86 -15.10 2.53
N ALA A 44 -8.28 -16.09 1.83
CA ALA A 44 -6.85 -16.35 1.87
C ALA A 44 -6.02 -15.17 1.34
N VAL A 45 -6.45 -14.55 0.24
CA VAL A 45 -5.76 -13.38 -0.34
C VAL A 45 -5.97 -12.14 0.51
N ARG A 46 -7.16 -11.95 1.10
CA ARG A 46 -7.42 -10.88 2.06
C ARG A 46 -6.51 -10.99 3.29
N ASN A 47 -6.35 -12.19 3.84
CA ASN A 47 -5.46 -12.42 4.98
C ASN A 47 -3.99 -12.13 4.60
N TRP A 48 -3.56 -12.53 3.41
CA TRP A 48 -2.23 -12.19 2.92
C TRP A 48 -2.00 -10.68 2.80
N TYR A 49 -2.98 -9.92 2.28
CA TYR A 49 -2.89 -8.46 2.28
C TYR A 49 -2.86 -7.88 3.70
N SER A 50 -3.67 -8.41 4.62
CA SER A 50 -3.67 -8.00 6.02
C SER A 50 -2.28 -8.16 6.64
N ASP A 51 -1.64 -9.32 6.48
CA ASP A 51 -0.29 -9.59 6.98
C ASP A 51 0.73 -8.60 6.40
N GLY A 52 0.65 -8.33 5.09
CA GLY A 52 1.49 -7.35 4.42
C GLY A 52 1.31 -5.92 4.95
N PHE A 53 0.08 -5.51 5.25
CA PHE A 53 -0.19 -4.21 5.87
C PHE A 53 0.31 -4.15 7.31
N GLU A 54 0.14 -5.21 8.10
CA GLU A 54 0.67 -5.28 9.45
C GLU A 54 2.19 -5.16 9.50
N LEU A 55 2.91 -5.88 8.61
CA LEU A 55 4.36 -5.77 8.52
C LEU A 55 4.85 -4.34 8.23
N CYS A 56 4.09 -3.60 7.42
CA CYS A 56 4.36 -2.20 7.12
C CYS A 56 4.08 -1.30 8.32
N ILE A 57 2.95 -1.50 9.01
CA ILE A 57 2.58 -0.70 10.20
C ILE A 57 3.57 -0.92 11.34
N GLU A 58 4.05 -2.13 11.53
CA GLU A 58 5.03 -2.47 12.58
C GLU A 58 6.45 -1.98 12.26
N GLY A 59 6.69 -1.43 11.06
CA GLY A 59 8.02 -1.04 10.61
C GLY A 59 8.99 -2.23 10.48
N LYS A 60 8.47 -3.46 10.35
CA LYS A 60 9.26 -4.69 10.24
C LYS A 60 9.61 -5.07 8.81
N GLY A 61 9.12 -4.35 7.81
CA GLY A 61 9.68 -4.42 6.46
C GLY A 61 11.07 -3.77 6.43
N GLU A 62 12.03 -4.37 5.72
CA GLU A 62 13.36 -3.75 5.54
C GLU A 62 13.23 -2.31 4.99
N ASN A 63 14.17 -1.39 5.25
CA ASN A 63 14.19 0.02 4.81
C ASN A 63 12.88 0.83 5.03
N GLY A 64 12.17 0.63 6.15
CA GLY A 64 11.17 1.56 6.67
C GLY A 64 9.99 1.85 5.73
N VAL A 65 9.08 0.90 5.54
CA VAL A 65 7.81 1.21 4.85
C VAL A 65 6.80 1.74 5.87
N SER A 66 6.08 2.80 5.55
CA SER A 66 5.06 3.40 6.42
C SER A 66 3.76 3.64 5.65
N ILE A 67 2.65 3.70 6.38
CA ILE A 67 1.32 3.93 5.82
C ILE A 67 0.68 5.11 6.54
N MET A 68 0.15 6.05 5.75
CA MET A 68 -0.74 7.11 6.24
C MET A 68 -2.14 6.84 5.73
N VAL A 69 -3.14 7.06 6.57
CA VAL A 69 -4.56 6.95 6.25
C VAL A 69 -5.21 8.32 6.24
N GLY A 70 -6.13 8.54 5.31
CA GLY A 70 -7.09 9.64 5.35
C GLY A 70 -8.38 9.15 6.01
N VAL A 71 -8.79 9.86 7.05
CA VAL A 71 -9.90 9.50 7.92
C VAL A 71 -10.95 10.59 7.88
N GLU A 72 -12.19 10.22 7.57
CA GLU A 72 -13.34 11.10 7.66
C GLU A 72 -14.07 10.86 8.98
N SER A 73 -14.36 11.93 9.71
CA SER A 73 -15.15 11.85 10.93
C SER A 73 -16.64 11.92 10.59
N LEU A 74 -17.36 10.86 10.90
CA LEU A 74 -18.80 10.71 10.75
C LEU A 74 -19.51 11.00 12.07
N ASP A 75 -20.83 11.20 12.01
CA ASP A 75 -21.72 11.35 13.17
C ASP A 75 -21.24 12.43 14.16
N GLY A 76 -20.73 13.55 13.64
CA GLY A 76 -20.23 14.66 14.46
C GLY A 76 -18.92 14.38 15.20
N GLY A 77 -18.19 13.32 14.84
CA GLY A 77 -16.91 12.96 15.45
C GLY A 77 -16.92 11.66 16.24
N GLU A 78 -18.07 11.01 16.40
CA GLU A 78 -18.19 9.78 17.18
C GLU A 78 -17.66 8.55 16.44
N LYS A 79 -17.61 8.62 15.10
CA LYS A 79 -17.14 7.54 14.25
C LYS A 79 -16.09 8.05 13.29
N GLU A 80 -15.06 7.25 13.08
CA GLU A 80 -14.03 7.48 12.07
C GLU A 80 -14.09 6.40 11.01
N GLU A 81 -13.99 6.80 9.74
CA GLU A 81 -13.89 5.90 8.61
C GLU A 81 -12.62 6.20 7.81
N VAL A 82 -11.83 5.16 7.53
CA VAL A 82 -10.66 5.26 6.65
C VAL A 82 -11.16 5.26 5.21
N VAL A 83 -10.98 6.39 4.52
CA VAL A 83 -11.48 6.60 3.15
C VAL A 83 -10.37 6.56 2.10
N SER A 84 -9.11 6.64 2.52
CA SER A 84 -7.94 6.53 1.64
C SER A 84 -6.70 6.12 2.42
N TYR A 85 -5.68 5.64 1.71
CA TYR A 85 -4.36 5.44 2.29
C TYR A 85 -3.24 5.63 1.26
N VAL A 86 -2.04 5.88 1.77
CA VAL A 86 -0.81 5.87 0.98
C VAL A 86 0.25 5.04 1.70
N LYS A 87 0.92 4.17 0.96
CA LYS A 87 2.09 3.39 1.40
C LYS A 87 3.33 4.03 0.78
N TYR A 88 4.32 4.37 1.60
CA TYR A 88 5.54 5.05 1.15
C TYR A 88 6.78 4.52 1.88
N MET A 89 7.95 4.70 1.27
CA MET A 89 9.24 4.36 1.86
C MET A 89 9.77 5.56 2.66
N THR A 90 10.22 5.33 3.88
CA THR A 90 10.85 6.32 4.77
C THR A 90 12.37 6.27 4.67
N GLU A 91 12.94 5.16 4.20
CA GLU A 91 14.37 5.00 3.96
C GLU A 91 14.64 4.58 2.51
N PRO A 92 15.76 5.03 1.91
CA PRO A 92 16.14 4.59 0.58
C PRO A 92 16.40 3.07 0.59
N PRO A 93 15.91 2.34 -0.42
CA PRO A 93 16.18 0.91 -0.50
C PRO A 93 17.67 0.66 -0.72
N THR A 94 18.23 -0.32 -0.01
CA THR A 94 19.62 -0.78 -0.19
C THR A 94 19.82 -1.70 -1.40
N HIS A 95 18.72 -2.20 -1.96
CA HIS A 95 18.66 -3.05 -3.16
C HIS A 95 17.27 -2.97 -3.81
N ILE A 96 17.14 -3.39 -5.07
CA ILE A 96 15.83 -3.54 -5.72
C ILE A 96 15.12 -4.73 -5.07
N ARG A 97 14.01 -4.45 -4.37
CA ARG A 97 13.25 -5.50 -3.70
C ARG A 97 12.49 -6.36 -4.67
N LYS A 98 12.41 -7.64 -4.32
CA LYS A 98 11.37 -8.53 -4.82
C LYS A 98 10.07 -8.22 -4.09
N TRP A 99 8.95 -8.43 -4.76
CA TRP A 99 7.66 -8.12 -4.15
C TRP A 99 7.35 -9.01 -2.94
N GLN A 100 7.88 -10.24 -2.89
CA GLN A 100 7.78 -11.14 -1.72
C GLN A 100 8.40 -10.50 -0.46
N GLU A 101 9.44 -9.69 -0.60
CA GLU A 101 10.08 -8.97 0.52
C GLU A 101 9.24 -7.77 0.98
N THR A 102 8.28 -7.33 0.16
CA THR A 102 7.42 -6.17 0.43
C THR A 102 6.02 -6.54 0.92
N TRP A 103 5.54 -7.72 0.54
CA TRP A 103 4.18 -8.19 0.81
C TRP A 103 4.13 -9.55 1.52
N GLY A 104 5.27 -10.19 1.74
CA GLY A 104 5.35 -11.51 2.36
C GLY A 104 5.23 -12.66 1.35
N ILE A 105 5.38 -13.89 1.85
CA ILE A 105 5.27 -15.12 1.06
C ILE A 105 3.79 -15.36 0.73
N ILE A 106 3.48 -15.68 -0.54
CA ILE A 106 2.12 -16.07 -0.93
C ILE A 106 1.70 -17.33 -0.14
N PRO A 107 0.53 -17.33 0.51
CA PRO A 107 0.08 -18.51 1.24
C PRO A 107 -0.16 -19.68 0.28
N PRO A 108 0.22 -20.91 0.66
CA PRO A 108 -0.15 -22.09 -0.11
C PRO A 108 -1.66 -22.20 -0.17
N ASN A 109 -2.20 -22.63 -1.33
CA ASN A 109 -3.64 -22.76 -1.58
C ASN A 109 -4.43 -21.44 -1.53
N SER A 110 -3.78 -20.28 -1.63
CA SER A 110 -4.46 -18.97 -1.72
C SER A 110 -5.24 -18.77 -3.03
N GLY A 111 -5.00 -19.63 -4.03
CA GLY A 111 -5.52 -19.44 -5.39
C GLY A 111 -4.74 -18.39 -6.19
N LEU A 112 -3.69 -17.81 -5.60
CA LEU A 112 -2.75 -16.92 -6.30
C LEU A 112 -1.80 -17.76 -7.17
N ASP A 113 -1.70 -17.38 -8.43
CA ASP A 113 -0.70 -17.89 -9.36
C ASP A 113 0.53 -16.98 -9.29
N GLU A 114 1.53 -17.40 -8.52
CA GLU A 114 2.76 -16.63 -8.32
C GLU A 114 3.46 -16.30 -9.64
N GLN A 115 3.48 -17.25 -10.58
CA GLN A 115 4.14 -17.04 -11.88
C GLN A 115 3.36 -16.03 -12.71
N ALA A 116 2.03 -16.11 -12.74
CA ALA A 116 1.20 -15.11 -13.43
C ALA A 116 1.34 -13.72 -12.79
N ILE A 117 1.42 -13.63 -11.47
CA ILE A 117 1.66 -12.35 -10.76
C ILE A 117 3.03 -11.77 -11.17
N GLU A 118 4.08 -12.58 -11.20
CA GLU A 118 5.40 -12.14 -11.64
C GLU A 118 5.36 -11.67 -13.11
N ASP A 119 4.84 -12.49 -14.02
CA ASP A 119 4.91 -12.25 -15.46
C ASP A 119 3.97 -11.15 -15.96
N ASP A 120 2.77 -11.05 -15.38
CA ASP A 120 1.70 -10.17 -15.85
C ASP A 120 1.58 -8.87 -15.02
N PHE A 121 2.11 -8.83 -13.79
CA PHE A 121 2.05 -7.64 -12.94
C PHE A 121 3.43 -7.00 -12.76
N PHE A 122 4.41 -7.73 -12.23
CA PHE A 122 5.70 -7.14 -11.87
C PHE A 122 6.65 -6.99 -13.05
N ALA A 123 6.81 -8.02 -13.88
CA ALA A 123 7.73 -8.02 -14.99
C ALA A 123 7.43 -6.93 -16.04
N PRO A 124 6.17 -6.59 -16.39
CA PRO A 124 5.88 -5.48 -17.29
C PRO A 124 6.33 -4.13 -16.73
N MET A 125 6.10 -3.88 -15.43
CA MET A 125 6.57 -2.67 -14.75
C MET A 125 8.10 -2.63 -14.69
N ALA A 126 8.75 -3.75 -14.36
CA ALA A 126 10.21 -3.85 -14.33
C ALA A 126 10.84 -3.60 -15.72
N ARG A 127 10.23 -4.13 -16.80
CA ARG A 127 10.66 -3.86 -18.18
C ARG A 127 10.51 -2.39 -18.54
N GLN A 128 9.37 -1.77 -18.23
CA GLN A 128 9.17 -0.34 -18.46
C GLN A 128 10.17 0.50 -17.67
N HIS A 129 10.39 0.16 -16.40
CA HIS A 129 11.38 0.80 -15.55
C HIS A 129 12.78 0.69 -16.18
N ALA A 130 13.21 -0.49 -16.61
CA ALA A 130 14.50 -0.68 -17.27
C ALA A 130 14.66 0.19 -18.53
N ILE A 131 13.61 0.31 -19.35
CA ILE A 131 13.61 1.14 -20.57
C ILE A 131 13.71 2.63 -20.23
N VAL A 132 12.86 3.12 -19.31
CA VAL A 132 12.81 4.54 -18.93
C VAL A 132 14.10 4.95 -18.23
N MET A 133 14.59 4.09 -17.34
CA MET A 133 15.74 4.37 -16.49
C MET A 133 17.08 4.08 -17.16
N LYS A 134 17.10 3.37 -18.30
CA LYS A 134 18.29 3.03 -19.10
C LYS A 134 19.46 2.45 -18.29
N GLY A 135 19.15 1.65 -17.27
CA GLY A 135 20.16 1.01 -16.40
C GLY A 135 20.91 1.98 -15.47
N ILE A 136 20.45 3.22 -15.34
CA ILE A 136 20.97 4.16 -14.33
C ILE A 136 20.28 3.82 -13.00
N GLU A 137 21.04 3.79 -11.90
CA GLU A 137 20.46 3.70 -10.56
C GLU A 137 19.79 5.02 -10.20
N HIS A 138 18.52 4.96 -9.82
CA HIS A 138 17.78 6.13 -9.38
C HIS A 138 17.29 5.90 -7.97
N LEU A 139 17.69 6.78 -7.06
CA LEU A 139 17.01 6.88 -5.78
C LEU A 139 15.65 7.54 -6.04
N CYS A 140 14.57 6.88 -5.63
CA CYS A 140 13.30 7.57 -5.46
C CYS A 140 13.47 8.54 -4.29
N MET A 141 13.91 9.77 -4.59
CA MET A 141 14.03 10.81 -3.59
C MET A 141 12.62 11.33 -3.28
N SER A 142 12.04 10.85 -2.19
CA SER A 142 11.18 11.74 -1.41
C SER A 142 12.08 12.89 -0.94
N PRO A 143 11.80 14.15 -1.30
CA PRO A 143 12.60 15.25 -0.77
C PRO A 143 12.53 15.17 0.76
N ARG A 144 13.68 14.99 1.40
CA ARG A 144 13.85 15.31 2.81
C ARG A 144 13.57 16.79 2.95
N PHE A 145 12.32 17.16 3.18
CA PHE A 145 12.02 18.46 3.74
C PHE A 145 12.60 18.45 5.16
N PRO A 146 13.53 19.36 5.49
CA PRO A 146 13.81 19.61 6.90
C PRO A 146 12.49 20.06 7.51
N ILE A 147 12.01 19.30 8.50
CA ILE A 147 10.93 19.74 9.38
C ILE A 147 11.49 20.98 10.08
N ALA A 148 11.13 22.16 9.56
CA ALA A 148 11.28 23.38 10.35
C ALA A 148 10.38 23.22 11.57
N PRO A 149 10.90 23.42 12.81
CA PRO A 149 10.03 23.48 13.97
C PRO A 149 9.14 24.71 13.79
N PHE A 150 7.84 24.49 13.65
CA PHE A 150 6.86 25.56 13.74
C PHE A 150 6.95 26.16 15.15
N LEU A 151 7.43 27.40 15.24
CA LEU A 151 7.17 28.34 16.33
C LEU A 151 6.04 29.28 15.90
#